data_AF-A0A1U8CUW3-F1
#
_entry.id   AF-A0A1U8CUW3-F1
#
_cell.length_a   1.000
_cell.length_b   1.000
_cell.length_c   1.000
_cell.angle_alpha   90.00
_cell.angle_beta   90.00
_cell.angle_gamma   90.00
#
_symmetry.space_group_name_H-M   'P 1'
#
loop_
_entity.id
_entity.type
_entity.pdbx_description
1 polymer ?
#
loop_
_entity_poly.entity_id
_entity_poly.type
_entity_poly.pdbx_seq_one_letter_code
_entity_poly.pdbx_strand_id
1 'polypeptide(L)'
;VGLIMYFVRTPCEWGMDAISATLTFLWEVVGYVEGLFFKDLKQTMKKEQCEVKLLVTASMPGTKTLVVHGQNECDIPTQLPVHEDTQFEALLKECLEFFNIPESQSTHYFLMDKRWNLIHYNKTYVRDIYPFRRSVSPQLNLVHMHPERGQELIQKQVFTRKLEEVGRVLFLISLTQKIPTAHKQSHVSMLQEDLLRLPSFPRSAIDAEFSLFSDPQAGKELFGLDTLQKSLWIQLLEEMFLGMPSEFPWGDEIMLFLNVFNGALILHPEDSALLRQYAATVINTAVHFNHLFSLSGYQWILPTMLQVYSDYESNPQLRRAIEFACHQFYILHRKPFVLQLFASVAPLLEFPDTTNTGSSKGVSAQCLFDLLQSLEGETTDILDILELVKAEKPLKSLDFCYGNEDLTFSISEAIKLCVTVVAYAPESFR
;
A
#
# COMPACT_ATOMS: atom_id res chain seq x y z
N VAL A 1 2.23 2.05 26.45
CA VAL A 1 0.85 2.60 26.37
C VAL A 1 0.62 3.81 27.27
N GLY A 2 0.86 3.73 28.60
CA GLY A 2 0.69 4.87 29.53
C GLY A 2 1.37 6.17 29.09
N LEU A 3 2.61 6.08 28.59
CA LEU A 3 3.36 7.22 28.07
C LEU A 3 2.69 7.89 26.87
N ILE A 4 2.17 7.10 25.92
CA ILE A 4 1.42 7.61 24.76
C ILE A 4 0.16 8.34 25.25
N MET A 5 -0.59 7.76 26.18
CA MET A 5 -1.80 8.39 26.72
C MET A 5 -1.49 9.73 27.43
N TYR A 6 -0.38 9.80 28.15
CA TYR A 6 0.08 11.03 28.80
C TYR A 6 0.32 12.15 27.77
N PHE A 7 1.10 11.89 26.73
CA PHE A 7 1.39 12.92 25.71
C PHE A 7 0.18 13.30 24.86
N VAL A 8 -0.77 12.39 24.63
CA VAL A 8 -2.04 12.72 23.95
C VAL A 8 -2.89 13.70 24.77
N ARG A 9 -2.89 13.55 26.09
CA ARG A 9 -3.66 14.38 27.04
C ARG A 9 -2.95 15.68 27.36
N THR A 10 -1.63 15.66 27.41
CA THR A 10 -0.77 16.81 27.75
C THR A 10 0.16 17.11 26.58
N PRO A 11 -0.34 17.77 25.52
CA PRO A 11 0.49 18.19 24.40
C PRO A 11 1.62 19.09 24.90
N CYS A 12 2.82 18.80 24.41
CA CYS A 12 3.98 19.64 24.56
C CYS A 12 4.80 19.57 23.27
N GLU A 13 5.77 20.46 23.13
CA GLU A 13 6.58 20.62 21.91
C GLU A 13 7.20 19.29 21.43
N TRP A 14 7.71 18.46 22.35
CA TRP A 14 8.32 17.16 22.04
C TRP A 14 7.37 15.97 22.18
N GLY A 15 6.09 16.21 22.45
CA GLY A 15 5.13 15.15 22.76
C GLY A 15 4.91 14.18 21.60
N MET A 16 4.94 14.69 20.37
CA MET A 16 4.81 13.87 19.16
C MET A 16 6.05 13.01 18.91
N ASP A 17 7.24 13.58 19.04
CA ASP A 17 8.50 12.83 18.93
C ASP A 17 8.57 11.72 20.01
N ALA A 18 8.14 12.02 21.23
CA ALA A 18 8.07 11.03 22.32
C ALA A 18 7.05 9.92 22.04
N ILE A 19 5.88 10.23 21.46
CA ILE A 19 4.91 9.22 21.02
C ILE A 19 5.52 8.33 19.94
N SER A 20 6.15 8.92 18.93
CA SER A 20 6.81 8.20 17.84
C SER A 20 7.89 7.26 18.35
N ALA A 21 8.81 7.75 19.18
CA ALA A 21 9.84 6.93 19.82
C ALA A 21 9.27 5.82 20.73
N THR A 22 8.11 6.04 21.35
CA THR A 22 7.46 5.00 22.16
C THR A 22 6.87 3.90 21.28
N LEU A 23 6.30 4.25 20.13
CA LEU A 23 5.70 3.30 19.18
C LEU A 23 6.75 2.39 18.54
N THR A 24 7.94 2.92 18.23
CA THR A 24 9.05 2.14 17.64
C THR A 24 9.60 1.08 18.57
N PHE A 25 9.31 1.13 19.87
CA PHE A 25 9.72 0.13 20.86
C PHE A 25 8.57 -0.79 21.31
N LEU A 26 7.32 -0.37 21.12
CA LEU A 26 6.18 -1.08 21.73
C LEU A 26 6.02 -2.52 21.21
N TRP A 27 6.34 -2.75 19.94
CA TRP A 27 6.26 -4.07 19.30
C TRP A 27 7.26 -5.08 19.90
N GLU A 28 8.41 -4.63 20.39
CA GLU A 28 9.38 -5.50 21.09
C GLU A 28 8.82 -5.98 22.43
N VAL A 29 8.02 -5.16 23.09
CA VAL A 29 7.49 -5.46 24.43
C VAL A 29 6.21 -6.29 24.36
N VAL A 30 5.34 -6.03 23.38
CA VAL A 30 4.00 -6.64 23.33
C VAL A 30 4.04 -8.16 23.28
N GLY A 31 5.09 -8.74 22.68
CA GLY A 31 5.25 -10.19 22.60
C GLY A 31 5.52 -10.91 23.91
N TYR A 32 5.78 -10.18 25.00
CA TYR A 32 5.98 -10.70 26.34
C TYR A 32 4.76 -10.49 27.26
N VAL A 33 3.69 -9.88 26.75
CA VAL A 33 2.47 -9.62 27.52
C VAL A 33 1.48 -10.77 27.33
N GLU A 34 1.35 -11.61 28.35
CA GLU A 34 0.40 -12.73 28.33
C GLU A 34 -1.06 -12.26 28.40
N GLY A 35 -1.94 -12.93 27.67
CA GLY A 35 -3.38 -12.67 27.71
C GLY A 35 -3.84 -11.37 27.07
N LEU A 36 -2.97 -10.68 26.32
CA LEU A 36 -3.34 -9.47 25.59
C LEU A 36 -4.05 -9.80 24.27
N PHE A 37 -5.35 -9.54 24.21
CA PHE A 37 -6.14 -9.70 22.99
C PHE A 37 -6.40 -8.35 22.29
N PHE A 38 -6.34 -8.35 20.95
CA PHE A 38 -6.59 -7.16 20.13
C PHE A 38 -7.95 -6.49 20.44
N LYS A 39 -8.99 -7.29 20.71
CA LYS A 39 -10.34 -6.79 21.07
C LYS A 39 -10.34 -5.97 22.36
N ASP A 40 -9.70 -6.48 23.40
CA ASP A 40 -9.65 -5.83 24.71
C ASP A 40 -8.78 -4.57 24.66
N LEU A 41 -7.66 -4.66 23.94
CA LEU A 41 -6.79 -3.52 23.69
C LEU A 41 -7.55 -2.41 22.96
N LYS A 42 -8.22 -2.73 21.85
CA LYS A 42 -9.00 -1.75 21.08
C LYS A 42 -10.09 -1.11 21.94
N GLN A 43 -10.85 -1.90 22.68
CA GLN A 43 -11.91 -1.39 23.57
C GLN A 43 -11.33 -0.44 24.63
N THR A 44 -10.18 -0.78 25.22
CA THR A 44 -9.50 0.04 26.22
C THR A 44 -9.01 1.35 25.61
N MET A 45 -8.32 1.29 24.47
CA MET A 45 -7.79 2.47 23.80
C MET A 45 -8.88 3.42 23.29
N LYS A 46 -10.05 2.88 22.91
CA LYS A 46 -11.24 3.67 22.58
C LYS A 46 -11.74 4.48 23.77
N LYS A 47 -11.87 3.84 24.95
CA LYS A 47 -12.27 4.50 26.19
C LYS A 47 -11.31 5.63 26.57
N GLU A 48 -10.01 5.39 26.39
CA GLU A 48 -8.96 6.37 26.69
C GLU A 48 -8.79 7.44 25.59
N GLN A 49 -9.55 7.38 24.49
CA GLN A 49 -9.46 8.27 23.32
C GLN A 49 -8.07 8.31 22.67
N CYS A 50 -7.36 7.18 22.69
CA CYS A 50 -5.97 7.07 22.22
C CYS A 50 -5.79 6.04 21.09
N GLU A 51 -6.85 5.40 20.62
CA GLU A 51 -6.79 4.34 19.60
C GLU A 51 -6.10 4.77 18.30
N VAL A 52 -6.35 6.00 17.82
CA VAL A 52 -5.74 6.56 16.59
C VAL A 52 -4.22 6.67 16.68
N LYS A 53 -3.66 6.76 17.89
CA LYS A 53 -2.21 6.84 18.10
C LYS A 53 -1.54 5.47 18.20
N LEU A 54 -2.30 4.41 18.40
CA LEU A 54 -1.75 3.07 18.63
C LEU A 54 -2.06 2.09 17.49
N LEU A 55 -3.25 2.20 16.89
CA LEU A 55 -3.77 1.23 15.95
C LEU A 55 -3.90 1.87 14.57
N VAL A 56 -3.34 1.23 13.54
CA VAL A 56 -3.61 1.62 12.14
C VAL A 56 -5.06 1.33 11.73
N THR A 57 -5.78 0.50 12.49
CA THR A 57 -7.19 0.13 12.29
C THR A 57 -8.19 1.05 13.01
N ALA A 58 -7.72 2.15 13.58
CA ALA A 58 -8.56 3.06 14.36
C ALA A 58 -9.53 3.86 13.47
N SER A 59 -10.79 3.39 13.39
CA SER A 59 -11.85 4.07 12.64
C SER A 59 -12.52 5.14 13.49
N MET A 60 -12.10 6.38 13.29
CA MET A 60 -12.75 7.57 13.85
C MET A 60 -13.28 8.43 12.69
N PRO A 61 -14.53 8.93 12.76
CA PRO A 61 -15.01 9.88 11.77
C PRO A 61 -14.07 11.08 11.70
N GLY A 62 -13.74 11.57 10.50
CA GLY A 62 -12.92 12.77 10.34
C GLY A 62 -13.68 14.04 10.73
N THR A 63 -12.94 15.10 11.07
CA THR A 63 -13.54 16.42 11.34
C THR A 63 -14.39 16.91 10.17
N LYS A 64 -15.44 17.68 10.48
CA LYS A 64 -16.34 18.28 9.48
C LYS A 64 -16.05 19.75 9.20
N THR A 65 -15.35 20.40 10.13
CA THR A 65 -14.97 21.81 10.03
C THR A 65 -13.63 22.02 10.71
N LEU A 66 -12.94 23.08 10.32
CA LEU A 66 -11.73 23.58 10.95
C LEU A 66 -11.75 25.10 10.98
N VAL A 67 -10.94 25.66 11.88
CA VAL A 67 -10.81 27.11 12.03
C VAL A 67 -9.37 27.50 11.70
N VAL A 68 -9.18 28.46 10.80
CA VAL A 68 -7.87 28.99 10.44
C VAL A 68 -7.75 30.43 10.90
N HIS A 69 -6.71 30.69 11.69
CA HIS A 69 -6.36 32.02 12.18
C HIS A 69 -5.40 32.70 11.19
N GLY A 70 -5.61 33.99 10.94
CA GLY A 70 -4.71 34.81 10.16
C GLY A 70 -3.39 35.10 10.90
N GLN A 71 -2.56 35.96 10.32
CA GLN A 71 -1.28 36.31 10.94
C GLN A 71 -1.43 37.31 12.08
N ASN A 72 -2.41 38.23 11.97
CA ASN A 72 -2.62 39.22 13.00
C ASN A 72 -3.63 38.70 14.01
N GLU A 73 -3.38 38.93 15.30
CA GLU A 73 -4.32 38.53 16.37
C GLU A 73 -5.70 39.20 16.25
N CYS A 74 -5.79 40.31 15.51
CA CYS A 74 -7.05 41.01 15.23
C CYS A 74 -7.81 40.46 14.03
N ASP A 75 -7.19 39.59 13.21
CA ASP A 75 -7.86 39.03 12.04
C ASP A 75 -8.99 38.10 12.49
N ILE A 76 -10.15 38.23 11.84
CA ILE A 76 -11.27 37.33 12.10
C ILE A 76 -10.90 35.95 11.54
N PRO A 77 -10.90 34.88 12.35
CA PRO A 77 -10.57 33.55 11.86
C PRO A 77 -11.65 33.06 10.90
N THR A 78 -11.23 32.31 9.87
CA THR A 78 -12.16 31.67 8.92
C THR A 78 -12.50 30.26 9.39
N GLN A 79 -13.75 29.85 9.21
CA GLN A 79 -14.21 28.49 9.48
C GLN A 79 -14.48 27.80 8.15
N LEU A 80 -13.72 26.74 7.85
CA LEU A 80 -13.79 26.02 6.58
C LEU A 80 -14.48 24.66 6.77
N PRO A 81 -15.36 24.26 5.84
CA PRO A 81 -15.92 22.91 5.81
C PRO A 81 -14.84 21.89 5.40
N VAL A 82 -15.01 20.64 5.83
CA VAL A 82 -14.12 19.53 5.50
C VAL A 82 -14.94 18.36 4.97
N HIS A 83 -14.68 18.01 3.72
CA HIS A 83 -15.26 16.87 3.01
C HIS A 83 -14.31 15.67 3.03
N GLU A 84 -14.72 14.55 2.43
CA GLU A 84 -13.94 13.30 2.45
C GLU A 84 -12.59 13.42 1.71
N ASP A 85 -12.57 14.21 0.65
CA ASP A 85 -11.45 14.40 -0.25
C ASP A 85 -10.66 15.70 0.01
N THR A 86 -11.03 16.47 1.03
CA THR A 86 -10.36 17.75 1.34
C THR A 86 -8.92 17.52 1.79
N GLN A 87 -7.97 18.03 1.00
CA GLN A 87 -6.55 18.09 1.31
C GLN A 87 -6.15 19.47 1.87
N PHE A 88 -5.01 19.55 2.55
CA PHE A 88 -4.50 20.83 3.06
C PHE A 88 -4.19 21.85 1.95
N GLU A 89 -3.89 21.38 0.74
CA GLU A 89 -3.69 22.24 -0.43
C GLU A 89 -4.93 23.09 -0.74
N ALA A 90 -6.12 22.47 -0.75
CA ALA A 90 -7.38 23.15 -0.99
C ALA A 90 -7.67 24.18 0.11
N LEU A 91 -7.45 23.81 1.38
CA LEU A 91 -7.61 24.72 2.51
C LEU A 91 -6.67 25.91 2.45
N LEU A 92 -5.40 25.69 2.08
CA LEU A 92 -4.42 26.76 1.98
C LEU A 92 -4.87 27.78 0.93
N LYS A 93 -5.32 27.31 -0.24
CA LYS A 93 -5.84 28.18 -1.29
C LYS A 93 -7.02 29.03 -0.81
N GLU A 94 -8.03 28.42 -0.18
CA GLU A 94 -9.18 29.15 0.38
C GLU A 94 -8.76 30.16 1.46
N CYS A 95 -7.76 29.84 2.27
CA CYS A 95 -7.23 30.78 3.28
C CYS A 95 -6.53 31.97 2.63
N LEU A 96 -5.70 31.76 1.60
CA LEU A 96 -5.02 32.84 0.90
C LEU A 96 -6.02 33.81 0.27
N GLU A 97 -7.08 33.28 -0.35
CA GLU A 97 -8.17 34.08 -0.91
C GLU A 97 -8.90 34.87 0.19
N PHE A 98 -9.26 34.22 1.30
CA PHE A 98 -9.97 34.86 2.41
C PHE A 98 -9.17 36.02 3.06
N PHE A 99 -7.87 35.83 3.27
CA PHE A 99 -6.99 36.84 3.88
C PHE A 99 -6.41 37.85 2.85
N ASN A 100 -6.85 37.82 1.59
CA ASN A 100 -6.40 38.71 0.51
C ASN A 100 -4.89 38.64 0.24
N ILE A 101 -4.30 37.44 0.33
CA ILE A 101 -2.89 37.22 0.02
C ILE A 101 -2.74 36.85 -1.46
N PRO A 102 -1.90 37.56 -2.23
CA PRO A 102 -1.67 37.24 -3.64
C PRO A 102 -1.14 35.82 -3.85
N GLU A 103 -1.67 35.10 -4.84
CA GLU A 103 -1.23 33.74 -5.19
C GLU A 103 0.28 33.65 -5.50
N SER A 104 0.87 34.74 -6.00
CA SER A 104 2.32 34.85 -6.23
C SER A 104 3.17 34.68 -4.97
N GLN A 105 2.59 34.86 -3.79
CA GLN A 105 3.24 34.66 -2.50
C GLN A 105 2.92 33.31 -1.87
N SER A 106 2.05 32.49 -2.46
CA SER A 106 1.55 31.23 -1.87
C SER A 106 2.65 30.29 -1.35
N THR A 107 3.80 30.23 -2.02
CA THR A 107 4.95 29.42 -1.63
C THR A 107 5.59 29.80 -0.29
N HIS A 108 5.28 30.99 0.24
CA HIS A 108 5.76 31.50 1.52
C HIS A 108 4.75 31.28 2.65
N TYR A 109 3.59 30.68 2.37
CA TYR A 109 2.52 30.52 3.35
C TYR A 109 2.20 29.05 3.60
N PHE A 110 2.02 28.71 4.87
CA PHE A 110 1.82 27.33 5.31
C PHE A 110 0.77 27.25 6.40
N LEU A 111 0.06 26.12 6.45
CA LEU A 111 -0.89 25.80 7.52
C LEU A 111 -0.18 25.06 8.65
N MET A 112 -0.24 25.62 9.86
CA MET A 112 0.33 25.02 11.06
C MET A 112 -0.73 24.70 12.10
N ASP A 113 -0.69 23.50 12.67
CA ASP A 113 -1.53 23.13 13.81
C ASP A 113 -1.26 24.02 15.03
N LYS A 114 -2.29 24.68 15.55
CA LYS A 114 -2.16 25.62 16.68
C LYS A 114 -1.82 24.93 18.01
N ARG A 115 -2.18 23.66 18.18
CA ARG A 115 -2.00 22.90 19.43
C ARG A 115 -0.60 22.29 19.53
N TRP A 116 -0.07 21.79 18.42
CA TRP A 116 1.18 21.05 18.33
C TRP A 116 2.31 21.83 17.66
N ASN A 117 2.00 22.97 17.06
CA ASN A 117 2.93 23.77 16.28
C ASN A 117 3.56 22.98 15.12
N LEU A 118 2.78 22.11 14.48
CA LEU A 118 3.22 21.25 13.38
C LEU A 118 2.69 21.76 12.05
N ILE A 119 3.59 21.87 11.08
CA ILE A 119 3.23 22.18 9.70
C ILE A 119 2.59 20.97 9.01
N HIS A 120 1.69 21.20 8.06
CA HIS A 120 1.06 20.11 7.29
C HIS A 120 1.56 20.05 5.86
N TYR A 121 1.77 18.82 5.38
CA TYR A 121 2.04 18.58 3.97
C TYR A 121 0.76 18.72 3.13
N ASN A 122 0.83 19.56 2.09
CA ASN A 122 -0.32 19.99 1.29
C ASN A 122 -1.18 18.85 0.74
N LYS A 123 -0.57 17.75 0.29
CA LYS A 123 -1.31 16.61 -0.30
C LYS A 123 -1.93 15.67 0.73
N THR A 124 -1.75 15.94 2.02
CA THR A 124 -2.35 15.12 3.08
C THR A 124 -3.84 15.43 3.18
N TYR A 125 -4.67 14.39 3.32
CA TYR A 125 -6.09 14.55 3.62
C TYR A 125 -6.31 15.02 5.06
N VAL A 126 -7.14 16.03 5.23
CA VAL A 126 -7.37 16.69 6.52
C VAL A 126 -8.00 15.72 7.53
N ARG A 127 -8.90 14.86 7.05
CA ARG A 127 -9.63 13.87 7.87
C ARG A 127 -8.75 12.72 8.37
N ASP A 128 -7.59 12.48 7.76
CA ASP A 128 -6.62 11.50 8.24
C ASP A 128 -5.85 12.01 9.47
N ILE A 129 -5.69 13.33 9.58
CA ILE A 129 -4.96 13.96 10.68
C ILE A 129 -5.90 14.30 11.84
N TYR A 130 -7.11 14.77 11.52
CA TYR A 130 -8.04 15.32 12.51
C TYR A 130 -9.29 14.47 12.69
N PRO A 131 -9.35 13.63 13.75
CA PRO A 131 -10.57 12.93 14.10
C PRO A 131 -11.63 13.91 14.63
N PHE A 132 -12.88 13.61 14.35
CA PHE A 132 -14.05 14.35 14.80
C PHE A 132 -14.14 14.34 16.32
N ARG A 133 -14.36 15.54 16.89
CA ARG A 133 -14.69 15.73 18.30
C ARG A 133 -15.93 16.61 18.40
N ARG A 134 -16.88 16.22 19.26
CA ARG A 134 -18.09 17.02 19.48
C ARG A 134 -17.71 18.40 20.01
N SER A 135 -18.26 19.44 19.39
CA SER A 135 -18.12 20.84 19.81
C SER A 135 -16.69 21.39 19.79
N VAL A 136 -15.75 20.69 19.16
CA VAL A 136 -14.35 21.12 19.05
C VAL A 136 -13.89 20.96 17.60
N SER A 137 -13.67 22.07 16.93
CA SER A 137 -13.02 22.10 15.62
C SER A 137 -11.51 22.24 15.79
N PRO A 138 -10.69 21.50 15.03
CA PRO A 138 -9.25 21.74 14.94
C PRO A 138 -8.95 23.19 14.56
N GLN A 139 -7.86 23.73 15.11
CA GLN A 139 -7.44 25.10 14.85
C GLN A 139 -6.06 25.11 14.20
N LEU A 140 -5.94 25.86 13.11
CA LEU A 140 -4.71 26.07 12.36
C LEU A 140 -4.34 27.56 12.36
N ASN A 141 -3.06 27.86 12.22
CA ASN A 141 -2.57 29.21 11.95
C ASN A 141 -2.03 29.25 10.51
N LEU A 142 -2.37 30.31 9.78
CA LEU A 142 -1.73 30.63 8.51
C LEU A 142 -0.44 31.39 8.81
N VAL A 143 0.70 30.79 8.49
CA VAL A 143 2.03 31.32 8.86
C VAL A 143 2.81 31.67 7.61
N HIS A 144 3.38 32.88 7.58
CA HIS A 144 4.36 33.27 6.56
C HIS A 144 5.77 32.89 7.01
N MET A 145 6.48 32.16 6.17
CA MET A 145 7.85 31.71 6.41
C MET A 145 8.60 31.51 5.09
N HIS A 146 9.93 31.47 5.17
CA HIS A 146 10.76 31.19 4.01
C HIS A 146 10.45 29.78 3.46
N PRO A 147 10.30 29.59 2.13
CA PRO A 147 9.91 28.31 1.55
C PRO A 147 10.82 27.15 1.95
N GLU A 148 12.13 27.38 2.01
CA GLU A 148 13.10 26.35 2.42
C GLU A 148 12.86 25.89 3.86
N ARG A 149 12.53 26.82 4.78
CA ARG A 149 12.24 26.48 6.16
C ARG A 149 10.90 25.73 6.28
N GLY A 150 9.89 26.13 5.52
CA GLY A 150 8.63 25.42 5.46
C GLY A 150 8.81 23.99 4.95
N GLN A 151 9.62 23.82 3.92
CA GLN A 151 9.93 22.51 3.34
C GLN A 151 10.68 21.60 4.33
N GLU A 152 11.69 22.12 5.04
CA GLU A 152 12.41 21.38 6.10
C GLU A 152 11.44 20.90 7.20
N LEU A 153 10.53 21.78 7.64
CA LEU A 153 9.54 21.43 8.67
C LEU A 153 8.53 20.38 8.15
N ILE A 154 8.10 20.49 6.90
CA ILE A 154 7.22 19.50 6.24
C ILE A 154 7.90 18.15 6.19
N GLN A 155 9.16 18.11 5.75
CA GLN A 155 9.92 16.87 5.64
C GLN A 155 10.07 16.19 7.01
N LYS A 156 10.43 16.96 8.05
CA LYS A 156 10.50 16.46 9.42
C LYS A 156 9.15 15.91 9.90
N GLN A 157 8.06 16.63 9.64
CA GLN A 157 6.71 16.20 10.04
C GLN A 157 6.27 14.91 9.34
N VAL A 158 6.50 14.80 8.03
CA VAL A 158 6.15 13.60 7.25
C VAL A 158 6.99 12.41 7.70
N PHE A 159 8.29 12.62 7.96
CA PHE A 159 9.17 11.58 8.49
C PHE A 159 8.67 11.06 9.85
N THR A 160 8.42 11.94 10.82
CA THR A 160 7.90 11.53 12.15
C THR A 160 6.56 10.80 12.03
N ARG A 161 5.67 11.24 11.14
CA ARG A 161 4.37 10.58 10.90
C ARG A 161 4.54 9.18 10.32
N LYS A 162 5.40 9.01 9.31
CA LYS A 162 5.68 7.71 8.70
C LYS A 162 6.32 6.76 9.73
N LEU A 163 7.21 7.28 10.59
CA LEU A 163 7.80 6.52 11.69
C LEU A 163 6.76 6.06 12.72
N GLU A 164 5.80 6.91 13.08
CA GLU A 164 4.67 6.52 13.94
C GLU A 164 3.88 5.37 13.30
N GLU A 165 3.59 5.45 12.01
CA GLU A 165 2.86 4.41 11.28
C GLU A 165 3.62 3.08 11.26
N VAL A 166 4.91 3.10 10.94
CA VAL A 166 5.82 1.93 11.02
C VAL A 166 5.72 1.27 12.39
N GLY A 167 5.80 2.04 13.47
CA GLY A 167 5.68 1.52 14.83
C GLY A 167 4.32 0.87 15.11
N ARG A 168 3.22 1.45 14.60
CA ARG A 168 1.87 0.88 14.74
C ARG A 168 1.68 -0.40 13.92
N VAL A 169 2.23 -0.47 12.71
CA VAL A 169 2.18 -1.67 11.87
C VAL A 169 2.99 -2.81 12.51
N LEU A 170 4.22 -2.54 12.94
CA LEU A 170 5.04 -3.50 13.70
C LEU A 170 4.33 -4.01 14.94
N PHE A 171 3.68 -3.11 15.67
CA PHE A 171 2.91 -3.47 16.85
C PHE A 171 1.76 -4.46 16.52
N LEU A 172 1.02 -4.24 15.43
CA LEU A 172 -0.01 -5.18 14.99
C LEU A 172 0.56 -6.50 14.47
N ILE A 173 1.69 -6.48 13.76
CA ILE A 173 2.37 -7.71 13.32
C ILE A 173 2.74 -8.55 14.53
N SER A 174 3.45 -7.95 15.50
CA SER A 174 3.87 -8.66 16.71
C SER A 174 2.69 -9.18 17.53
N LEU A 175 1.58 -8.41 17.60
CA LEU A 175 0.37 -8.87 18.27
C LEU A 175 -0.25 -10.08 17.55
N THR A 176 -0.31 -10.04 16.22
CA THR A 176 -0.86 -11.11 15.37
C THR A 176 -0.06 -12.40 15.48
N GLN A 177 1.27 -12.31 15.49
CA GLN A 177 2.17 -13.46 15.60
C GLN A 177 2.12 -14.17 16.95
N LYS A 178 1.68 -13.49 18.01
CA LYS A 178 1.67 -14.00 19.39
C LYS A 178 0.31 -14.52 19.84
N ILE A 179 -0.73 -14.34 19.02
CA ILE A 179 -2.06 -14.87 19.32
C ILE A 179 -2.05 -16.40 19.20
N PRO A 180 -2.61 -17.12 20.20
CA PRO A 180 -2.74 -18.57 20.12
C PRO A 180 -3.51 -19.01 18.87
N THR A 181 -3.11 -20.12 18.25
CA THR A 181 -3.71 -20.63 17.00
C THR A 181 -5.24 -20.76 17.07
N ALA A 182 -5.77 -21.16 18.23
CA ALA A 182 -7.22 -21.29 18.48
C ALA A 182 -8.00 -19.97 18.31
N HIS A 183 -7.33 -18.82 18.45
CA HIS A 183 -7.93 -17.49 18.34
C HIS A 183 -7.46 -16.72 17.11
N LYS A 184 -6.46 -17.22 16.35
CA LYS A 184 -5.86 -16.49 15.22
C LYS A 184 -6.90 -16.05 14.19
N GLN A 185 -7.78 -16.95 13.77
CA GLN A 185 -8.83 -16.65 12.80
C GLN A 185 -9.76 -15.51 13.27
N SER A 186 -10.28 -15.59 14.51
CA SER A 186 -11.20 -14.57 15.02
C SER A 186 -10.55 -13.19 15.11
N HIS A 187 -9.26 -13.15 15.46
CA HIS A 187 -8.51 -11.91 15.55
C HIS A 187 -8.25 -11.29 14.18
N VAL A 188 -7.79 -12.10 13.24
CA VAL A 188 -7.51 -11.65 11.88
C VAL A 188 -8.79 -11.21 11.17
N SER A 189 -9.90 -11.93 11.36
CA SER A 189 -11.21 -11.51 10.83
C SER A 189 -11.62 -10.13 11.38
N MET A 190 -11.35 -9.84 12.66
CA MET A 190 -11.65 -8.52 13.23
C MET A 190 -10.73 -7.42 12.66
N LEU A 191 -9.45 -7.72 12.43
CA LEU A 191 -8.52 -6.79 11.76
C LEU A 191 -8.97 -6.51 10.32
N GLN A 192 -9.41 -7.54 9.61
CA GLN A 192 -9.91 -7.45 8.25
C GLN A 192 -11.16 -6.57 8.18
N GLU A 193 -12.15 -6.81 9.04
CA GLU A 193 -13.36 -5.96 9.12
C GLU A 193 -13.03 -4.51 9.45
N ASP A 194 -12.06 -4.29 10.34
CA ASP A 194 -11.67 -2.93 10.72
C ASP A 194 -10.98 -2.19 9.57
N LEU A 195 -10.09 -2.86 8.83
CA LEU A 195 -9.43 -2.28 7.65
C LEU A 195 -10.45 -1.94 6.56
N LEU A 196 -11.45 -2.79 6.32
CA LEU A 196 -12.52 -2.51 5.35
C LEU A 196 -13.36 -1.29 5.71
N ARG A 197 -13.54 -1.01 7.01
CA ARG A 197 -14.31 0.15 7.48
C ARG A 197 -13.49 1.45 7.50
N LEU A 198 -12.21 1.41 7.16
CA LEU A 198 -11.35 2.60 7.14
C LEU A 198 -11.43 3.28 5.77
N PRO A 199 -11.92 4.53 5.70
CA PRO A 199 -11.94 5.28 4.43
C PRO A 199 -10.53 5.54 3.85
N SER A 200 -9.52 5.51 4.71
CA SER A 200 -8.12 5.72 4.32
C SER A 200 -7.43 4.43 3.87
N PHE A 201 -8.03 3.25 4.00
CA PHE A 201 -7.44 2.00 3.53
C PHE A 201 -8.00 1.64 2.14
N PRO A 202 -7.17 1.20 1.17
CA PRO A 202 -5.72 0.94 1.25
C PRO A 202 -4.84 2.18 1.03
N ARG A 203 -5.42 3.34 0.71
CA ARG A 203 -4.69 4.57 0.34
C ARG A 203 -3.51 4.89 1.27
N SER A 204 -3.73 4.99 2.58
CA SER A 204 -2.69 5.27 3.57
C SER A 204 -1.53 4.25 3.58
N ALA A 205 -1.81 2.97 3.28
CA ALA A 205 -0.76 1.97 3.15
C ALA A 205 0.10 2.21 1.91
N ILE A 206 -0.47 2.75 0.82
CA ILE A 206 0.19 2.95 -0.48
C ILE A 206 0.52 4.42 -0.81
N ASP A 207 0.26 5.38 0.08
CA ASP A 207 0.62 6.78 -0.14
C ASP A 207 2.15 6.94 -0.09
N ALA A 208 2.70 7.70 -1.04
CA ALA A 208 4.12 8.00 -1.14
C ALA A 208 4.35 9.49 -1.46
N GLU A 209 5.18 10.15 -0.65
CA GLU A 209 5.48 11.57 -0.78
C GLU A 209 6.64 11.84 -1.77
N PHE A 210 6.47 11.44 -3.04
CA PHE A 210 7.52 11.52 -4.09
C PHE A 210 8.23 12.87 -4.19
N SER A 211 7.50 13.98 -4.02
CA SER A 211 8.10 15.33 -4.10
C SER A 211 9.12 15.59 -2.99
N LEU A 212 9.07 14.84 -1.88
CA LEU A 212 9.97 14.97 -0.74
C LEU A 212 11.17 14.02 -0.80
N PHE A 213 11.11 12.97 -1.62
CA PHE A 213 12.21 11.99 -1.76
C PHE A 213 13.45 12.59 -2.43
N SER A 214 13.26 13.60 -3.27
CA SER A 214 14.35 14.30 -3.97
C SER A 214 15.02 15.39 -3.13
N ASP A 215 14.55 15.64 -1.91
CA ASP A 215 15.10 16.67 -1.05
C ASP A 215 16.53 16.28 -0.58
N PRO A 216 17.53 17.18 -0.72
CA PRO A 216 18.91 16.87 -0.38
C PRO A 216 19.19 16.55 1.09
N GLN A 217 18.39 17.04 2.04
CA GLN A 217 18.71 16.94 3.47
C GLN A 217 18.32 15.61 4.09
N ALA A 218 17.07 15.17 3.87
CA ALA A 218 16.55 13.93 4.44
C ALA A 218 15.67 13.11 3.45
N GLY A 219 15.76 13.40 2.15
CA GLY A 219 14.89 12.77 1.14
C GLY A 219 15.18 11.28 0.97
N LYS A 220 16.45 10.87 1.08
CA LYS A 220 16.87 9.47 0.99
C LYS A 220 16.42 8.65 2.20
N GLU A 221 16.51 9.23 3.39
CA GLU A 221 16.07 8.65 4.65
C GLU A 221 14.55 8.47 4.62
N LEU A 222 13.81 9.47 4.12
CA LEU A 222 12.37 9.38 3.95
C LEU A 222 11.99 8.32 2.91
N PHE A 223 12.71 8.23 1.78
CA PHE A 223 12.51 7.19 0.78
C PHE A 223 12.69 5.79 1.39
N GLY A 224 13.80 5.54 2.09
CA GLY A 224 14.05 4.25 2.74
C GLY A 224 13.01 3.92 3.83
N LEU A 225 12.54 4.92 4.58
CA LEU A 225 11.46 4.74 5.56
C LEU A 225 10.12 4.40 4.88
N ASP A 226 9.83 5.00 3.72
CA ASP A 226 8.65 4.65 2.93
C ASP A 226 8.74 3.22 2.40
N THR A 227 9.88 2.79 1.84
CA THR A 227 10.11 1.40 1.43
C THR A 227 9.91 0.41 2.57
N LEU A 228 10.44 0.71 3.77
CA LEU A 228 10.24 -0.10 4.98
C LEU A 228 8.75 -0.16 5.37
N GLN A 229 8.04 0.96 5.32
CA GLN A 229 6.61 1.01 5.61
C GLN A 229 5.82 0.10 4.66
N LYS A 230 6.13 0.10 3.35
CA LYS A 230 5.46 -0.78 2.37
C LYS A 230 5.76 -2.25 2.66
N SER A 231 7.01 -2.59 2.96
CA SER A 231 7.43 -3.94 3.36
C SER A 231 6.66 -4.46 4.59
N LEU A 232 6.49 -3.63 5.60
CA LEU A 232 5.75 -3.99 6.82
C LEU A 232 4.25 -4.15 6.57
N TRP A 233 3.66 -3.32 5.72
CA TRP A 233 2.26 -3.53 5.31
C TRP A 233 2.07 -4.85 4.57
N ILE A 234 2.98 -5.21 3.64
CA ILE A 234 2.95 -6.52 2.98
C ILE A 234 3.01 -7.64 4.03
N GLN A 235 3.93 -7.55 4.99
CA GLN A 235 4.08 -8.54 6.05
C GLN A 235 2.83 -8.67 6.93
N LEU A 236 2.21 -7.55 7.33
CA LEU A 236 0.98 -7.56 8.13
C LEU A 236 -0.14 -8.27 7.38
N LEU A 237 -0.35 -7.92 6.11
CA LEU A 237 -1.41 -8.51 5.31
C LEU A 237 -1.16 -9.98 4.96
N GLU A 238 0.10 -10.39 4.78
CA GLU A 238 0.44 -11.81 4.64
C GLU A 238 0.09 -12.60 5.92
N GLU A 239 0.45 -12.09 7.10
CA GLU A 239 0.09 -12.71 8.39
C GLU A 239 -1.43 -12.81 8.57
N MET A 240 -2.17 -11.81 8.06
CA MET A 240 -3.62 -11.85 8.01
C MET A 240 -4.11 -12.94 7.04
N PHE A 241 -3.66 -12.94 5.79
CA PHE A 241 -4.09 -13.92 4.79
C PHE A 241 -3.87 -15.36 5.25
N LEU A 242 -2.68 -15.67 5.78
CA LEU A 242 -2.34 -16.99 6.30
C LEU A 242 -3.00 -17.30 7.66
N GLY A 243 -3.52 -16.28 8.35
CA GLY A 243 -4.33 -16.45 9.55
C GLY A 243 -5.81 -16.72 9.27
N MET A 244 -6.26 -16.53 8.03
CA MET A 244 -7.63 -16.84 7.57
C MET A 244 -7.69 -18.25 6.99
N PRO A 245 -8.86 -18.93 7.03
CA PRO A 245 -9.05 -20.20 6.33
C PRO A 245 -8.84 -20.07 4.81
N SER A 246 -8.35 -21.12 4.17
CA SER A 246 -8.16 -21.19 2.70
C SER A 246 -9.47 -20.98 1.93
N GLU A 247 -10.62 -21.38 2.49
CA GLU A 247 -11.93 -21.20 1.88
C GLU A 247 -12.63 -19.89 2.30
N PHE A 248 -11.90 -18.93 2.89
CA PHE A 248 -12.52 -17.68 3.33
C PHE A 248 -13.18 -16.93 2.15
N PRO A 249 -14.46 -16.52 2.27
CA PRO A 249 -15.21 -15.95 1.16
C PRO A 249 -14.89 -14.46 0.99
N TRP A 250 -13.70 -14.13 0.48
CA TRP A 250 -13.26 -12.75 0.34
C TRP A 250 -14.13 -11.86 -0.56
N GLY A 251 -14.87 -12.44 -1.52
CA GLY A 251 -15.57 -11.67 -2.55
C GLY A 251 -14.64 -10.71 -3.31
N ASP A 252 -15.18 -9.58 -3.78
CA ASP A 252 -14.41 -8.53 -4.47
C ASP A 252 -13.53 -7.71 -3.51
N GLU A 253 -13.76 -7.82 -2.20
CA GLU A 253 -13.05 -7.03 -1.18
C GLU A 253 -11.57 -7.40 -1.07
N ILE A 254 -11.16 -8.61 -1.50
CA ILE A 254 -9.74 -9.01 -1.55
C ILE A 254 -8.90 -8.04 -2.37
N MET A 255 -9.50 -7.42 -3.40
CA MET A 255 -8.84 -6.45 -4.26
C MET A 255 -8.24 -5.30 -3.43
N LEU A 256 -8.93 -4.82 -2.40
CA LEU A 256 -8.43 -3.73 -1.55
C LEU A 256 -7.13 -4.11 -0.83
N PHE A 257 -7.00 -5.37 -0.41
CA PHE A 257 -5.82 -5.89 0.26
C PHE A 257 -4.68 -6.15 -0.73
N LEU A 258 -4.98 -6.76 -1.88
CA LEU A 258 -4.00 -6.99 -2.95
C LEU A 258 -3.49 -5.68 -3.56
N ASN A 259 -4.29 -4.61 -3.54
CA ASN A 259 -3.86 -3.28 -3.96
C ASN A 259 -2.72 -2.73 -3.10
N VAL A 260 -2.55 -3.18 -1.85
CA VAL A 260 -1.37 -2.83 -1.04
C VAL A 260 -0.11 -3.47 -1.59
N PHE A 261 -0.19 -4.74 -2.02
CA PHE A 261 0.94 -5.43 -2.67
C PHE A 261 1.27 -4.78 -4.01
N ASN A 262 0.25 -4.54 -4.84
CA ASN A 262 0.40 -3.88 -6.14
C ASN A 262 0.97 -2.47 -6.00
N GLY A 263 0.49 -1.70 -5.02
CA GLY A 263 1.02 -0.37 -4.72
C GLY A 263 2.49 -0.42 -4.34
N ALA A 264 2.90 -1.34 -3.46
CA ALA A 264 4.30 -1.50 -3.10
C ALA A 264 5.18 -1.81 -4.32
N LEU A 265 4.74 -2.70 -5.22
CA LEU A 265 5.45 -3.03 -6.45
C LEU A 265 5.56 -1.81 -7.39
N ILE A 266 4.50 -1.02 -7.55
CA ILE A 266 4.52 0.17 -8.44
C ILE A 266 5.41 1.28 -7.87
N LEU A 267 5.39 1.49 -6.56
CA LEU A 267 6.04 2.63 -5.91
C LEU A 267 7.55 2.40 -5.74
N HIS A 268 7.96 1.15 -5.48
CA HIS A 268 9.36 0.76 -5.23
C HIS A 268 9.78 -0.48 -6.04
N PRO A 269 9.60 -0.50 -7.37
CA PRO A 269 9.84 -1.68 -8.20
C PRO A 269 11.32 -2.10 -8.24
N GLU A 270 12.23 -1.14 -8.07
CA GLU A 270 13.68 -1.39 -8.15
C GLU A 270 14.29 -1.88 -6.83
N ASP A 271 13.55 -1.84 -5.72
CA ASP A 271 14.03 -2.38 -4.45
C ASP A 271 13.96 -3.92 -4.47
N SER A 272 15.13 -4.56 -4.50
CA SER A 272 15.23 -6.02 -4.64
C SER A 272 14.65 -6.79 -3.45
N ALA A 273 14.73 -6.25 -2.24
CA ALA A 273 14.24 -6.91 -1.04
C ALA A 273 12.70 -6.86 -1.00
N LEU A 274 12.13 -5.70 -1.34
CA LEU A 274 10.69 -5.53 -1.46
C LEU A 274 10.14 -6.36 -2.62
N LEU A 275 10.82 -6.41 -3.77
CA LEU A 275 10.43 -7.24 -4.91
C LEU A 275 10.43 -8.73 -4.55
N ARG A 276 11.47 -9.20 -3.84
CA ARG A 276 11.55 -10.57 -3.31
C ARG A 276 10.37 -10.87 -2.38
N GLN A 277 10.10 -9.97 -1.44
CA GLN A 277 9.01 -10.13 -0.47
C GLN A 277 7.64 -10.12 -1.17
N TYR A 278 7.42 -9.19 -2.10
CA TYR A 278 6.21 -9.11 -2.91
C TYR A 278 5.97 -10.43 -3.63
N ALA A 279 6.96 -10.90 -4.41
CA ALA A 279 6.85 -12.13 -5.20
C ALA A 279 6.53 -13.34 -4.32
N ALA A 280 7.23 -13.51 -3.20
CA ALA A 280 6.97 -14.59 -2.26
C ALA A 280 5.57 -14.50 -1.64
N THR A 281 5.13 -13.29 -1.28
CA THR A 281 3.82 -13.06 -0.66
C THR A 281 2.68 -13.37 -1.62
N VAL A 282 2.77 -12.97 -2.89
CA VAL A 282 1.74 -13.30 -3.89
C VAL A 282 1.72 -14.79 -4.22
N ILE A 283 2.86 -15.47 -4.20
CA ILE A 283 2.93 -16.95 -4.32
C ILE A 283 2.26 -17.61 -3.10
N ASN A 284 2.62 -17.19 -1.88
CA ASN A 284 2.00 -17.71 -0.65
C ASN A 284 0.48 -17.51 -0.65
N THR A 285 0.03 -16.35 -1.12
CA THR A 285 -1.40 -16.03 -1.26
C THR A 285 -2.08 -16.95 -2.27
N ALA A 286 -1.46 -17.18 -3.44
CA ALA A 286 -1.99 -18.06 -4.46
C ALA A 286 -2.04 -19.54 -4.02
N VAL A 287 -1.04 -19.99 -3.25
CA VAL A 287 -1.04 -21.34 -2.66
C VAL A 287 -2.13 -21.49 -1.60
N HIS A 288 -2.23 -20.52 -0.69
CA HIS A 288 -3.16 -20.57 0.44
C HIS A 288 -4.62 -20.45 -0.01
N PHE A 289 -4.93 -19.49 -0.90
CA PHE A 289 -6.26 -19.30 -1.48
C PHE A 289 -6.36 -19.98 -2.86
N ASN A 290 -5.90 -21.24 -2.96
CA ASN A 290 -5.87 -22.05 -4.19
C ASN A 290 -7.19 -21.96 -4.99
N HIS A 291 -8.33 -22.21 -4.35
CA HIS A 291 -9.61 -22.18 -5.05
C HIS A 291 -9.90 -20.79 -5.66
N LEU A 292 -9.65 -19.70 -4.92
CA LEU A 292 -9.85 -18.34 -5.40
C LEU A 292 -8.92 -18.03 -6.59
N PHE A 293 -7.65 -18.40 -6.49
CA PHE A 293 -6.66 -18.14 -7.54
C PHE A 293 -6.84 -19.03 -8.78
N SER A 294 -7.38 -20.24 -8.63
CA SER A 294 -7.80 -21.05 -9.78
C SER A 294 -8.96 -20.45 -10.57
N LEU A 295 -9.78 -19.57 -9.97
CA LEU A 295 -10.95 -18.98 -10.62
C LEU A 295 -10.67 -17.58 -11.17
N SER A 296 -10.22 -16.66 -10.32
CA SER A 296 -10.09 -15.23 -10.68
C SER A 296 -9.01 -14.47 -9.91
N GLY A 297 -8.36 -15.07 -8.91
CA GLY A 297 -7.40 -14.36 -8.03
C GLY A 297 -6.25 -13.68 -8.76
N TYR A 298 -5.78 -14.23 -9.88
CA TYR A 298 -4.68 -13.63 -10.65
C TYR A 298 -5.06 -12.32 -11.33
N GLN A 299 -6.35 -12.12 -11.62
CA GLN A 299 -6.84 -10.89 -12.27
C GLN A 299 -6.60 -9.64 -11.43
N TRP A 300 -6.44 -9.81 -10.11
CA TRP A 300 -6.18 -8.72 -9.17
C TRP A 300 -4.70 -8.36 -9.02
N ILE A 301 -3.76 -9.17 -9.52
CA ILE A 301 -2.31 -8.91 -9.39
C ILE A 301 -1.61 -8.77 -10.75
N LEU A 302 -2.04 -9.53 -11.76
CA LEU A 302 -1.37 -9.59 -13.06
C LEU A 302 -1.36 -8.26 -13.81
N PRO A 303 -2.43 -7.43 -13.83
CA PRO A 303 -2.38 -6.15 -14.54
C PRO A 303 -1.21 -5.27 -14.06
N THR A 304 -1.00 -5.19 -12.74
CA THR A 304 0.11 -4.44 -12.16
C THR A 304 1.46 -5.08 -12.44
N MET A 305 1.59 -6.40 -12.25
CA MET A 305 2.84 -7.10 -12.55
C MET A 305 3.27 -6.93 -14.01
N LEU A 306 2.32 -7.02 -14.94
CA LEU A 306 2.57 -6.88 -16.38
C LEU A 306 2.96 -5.45 -16.76
N GLN A 307 2.28 -4.45 -16.19
CA GLN A 307 2.64 -3.05 -16.41
C GLN A 307 4.05 -2.75 -15.90
N VAL A 308 4.39 -3.17 -14.67
CA VAL A 308 5.73 -2.99 -14.11
C VAL A 308 6.79 -3.77 -14.90
N TYR A 309 6.48 -4.98 -15.36
CA TYR A 309 7.35 -5.77 -16.23
C TYR A 309 7.66 -5.04 -17.55
N SER A 310 6.67 -4.37 -18.13
CA SER A 310 6.82 -3.60 -19.38
C SER A 310 7.52 -2.26 -19.16
N ASP A 311 7.13 -1.49 -18.13
CA ASP A 311 7.67 -0.16 -17.84
C ASP A 311 9.17 -0.21 -17.48
N TYR A 312 9.63 -1.31 -16.89
CA TYR A 312 11.01 -1.52 -16.47
C TYR A 312 11.74 -2.53 -17.35
N GLU A 313 11.51 -2.48 -18.67
CA GLU A 313 12.10 -3.40 -19.66
C GLU A 313 13.64 -3.49 -19.55
N SER A 314 14.28 -2.37 -19.18
CA SER A 314 15.74 -2.23 -19.05
C SER A 314 16.32 -2.84 -17.77
N ASN A 315 15.49 -3.25 -16.80
CA ASN A 315 15.91 -3.82 -15.52
C ASN A 315 15.82 -5.36 -15.55
N PRO A 316 16.92 -6.09 -15.84
CA PRO A 316 16.89 -7.54 -16.01
C PRO A 316 16.61 -8.28 -14.70
N GLN A 317 17.00 -7.73 -13.55
CA GLN A 317 16.76 -8.34 -12.24
C GLN A 317 15.27 -8.33 -11.91
N LEU A 318 14.61 -7.19 -12.14
CA LEU A 318 13.17 -7.06 -11.96
C LEU A 318 12.42 -8.01 -12.90
N ARG A 319 12.76 -8.00 -14.19
CA ARG A 319 12.10 -8.85 -15.19
C ARG A 319 12.18 -10.33 -14.82
N ARG A 320 13.37 -10.81 -14.46
CA ARG A 320 13.58 -12.21 -14.05
C ARG A 320 12.82 -12.58 -12.78
N ALA A 321 12.69 -11.67 -11.82
CA ALA A 321 11.91 -11.93 -10.61
C ALA A 321 10.41 -12.05 -10.92
N ILE A 322 9.88 -11.22 -11.81
CA ILE A 322 8.49 -11.30 -12.27
C ILE A 322 8.26 -12.57 -13.11
N GLU A 323 9.16 -12.88 -14.04
CA GLU A 323 9.13 -14.11 -14.84
C GLU A 323 9.14 -15.35 -13.94
N PHE A 324 9.99 -15.35 -12.91
CA PHE A 324 10.06 -16.41 -11.91
C PHE A 324 8.73 -16.57 -11.16
N ALA A 325 8.15 -15.48 -10.65
CA ALA A 325 6.86 -15.52 -9.97
C ALA A 325 5.74 -16.04 -10.88
N CYS A 326 5.67 -15.55 -12.12
CA CYS A 326 4.72 -16.01 -13.13
C CYS A 326 4.91 -17.50 -13.46
N HIS A 327 6.16 -17.97 -13.52
CA HIS A 327 6.45 -19.39 -13.70
C HIS A 327 5.96 -20.23 -12.51
N GLN A 328 6.14 -19.76 -11.27
CA GLN A 328 5.57 -20.43 -10.10
C GLN A 328 4.03 -20.48 -10.15
N PHE A 329 3.37 -19.39 -10.58
CA PHE A 329 1.92 -19.39 -10.77
C PHE A 329 1.45 -20.39 -11.83
N TYR A 330 2.20 -20.50 -12.93
CA TYR A 330 1.96 -21.49 -13.97
C TYR A 330 2.12 -22.93 -13.44
N ILE A 331 3.14 -23.21 -12.62
CA ILE A 331 3.30 -24.52 -11.96
C ILE A 331 2.09 -24.85 -11.09
N LEU A 332 1.60 -23.88 -10.29
CA LEU A 332 0.51 -24.09 -9.33
C LEU A 332 -0.82 -24.38 -10.02
N HIS A 333 -1.17 -23.63 -11.07
CA HIS A 333 -2.53 -23.63 -11.64
C HIS A 333 -2.62 -23.90 -13.15
N ARG A 334 -1.51 -24.00 -13.90
CA ARG A 334 -1.48 -24.34 -15.33
C ARG A 334 -2.47 -23.53 -16.19
N LYS A 335 -3.46 -24.20 -16.80
CA LYS A 335 -4.43 -23.60 -17.74
C LYS A 335 -5.22 -22.43 -17.12
N PRO A 336 -5.81 -22.56 -15.91
CA PRO A 336 -6.41 -21.43 -15.21
C PRO A 336 -5.54 -20.17 -15.14
N PHE A 337 -4.24 -20.31 -14.83
CA PHE A 337 -3.33 -19.18 -14.79
C PHE A 337 -3.18 -18.53 -16.16
N VAL A 338 -2.93 -19.31 -17.21
CA VAL A 338 -2.76 -18.80 -18.58
C VAL A 338 -4.01 -18.07 -19.08
N LEU A 339 -5.21 -18.57 -18.78
CA LEU A 339 -6.47 -17.91 -19.15
C LEU A 339 -6.62 -16.57 -18.44
N GLN A 340 -6.30 -16.51 -17.14
CA GLN A 340 -6.34 -15.27 -16.39
C GLN A 340 -5.26 -14.28 -16.86
N LEU A 341 -4.06 -14.75 -17.22
CA LEU A 341 -3.00 -13.94 -17.82
C LEU A 341 -3.46 -13.26 -19.10
N PHE A 342 -4.10 -14.01 -20.02
CA PHE A 342 -4.65 -13.42 -21.24
C PHE A 342 -5.78 -12.44 -20.96
N ALA A 343 -6.68 -12.76 -20.02
CA ALA A 343 -7.75 -11.85 -19.62
C ALA A 343 -7.21 -10.54 -19.03
N SER A 344 -6.13 -10.61 -18.23
CA SER A 344 -5.50 -9.44 -17.59
C SER A 344 -4.68 -8.58 -18.55
N VAL A 345 -3.99 -9.19 -19.52
CA VAL A 345 -3.16 -8.44 -20.47
C VAL A 345 -3.98 -7.83 -21.62
N ALA A 346 -5.09 -8.44 -22.01
CA ALA A 346 -5.93 -7.99 -23.12
C ALA A 346 -6.27 -6.48 -23.10
N PRO A 347 -6.71 -5.87 -21.97
CA PRO A 347 -6.98 -4.43 -21.92
C PRO A 347 -5.72 -3.54 -21.88
N LEU A 348 -4.53 -4.13 -21.65
CA LEU A 348 -3.27 -3.41 -21.52
C LEU A 348 -2.43 -3.44 -22.80
N LEU A 349 -2.73 -4.32 -23.76
CA LEU A 349 -1.91 -4.50 -24.96
C LEU A 349 -1.88 -3.25 -25.84
N GLU A 350 -0.67 -2.84 -26.21
CA GLU A 350 -0.46 -1.74 -27.16
C GLU A 350 -0.43 -2.27 -28.59
N PHE A 351 -1.26 -1.66 -29.45
CA PHE A 351 -1.27 -1.93 -30.88
C PHE A 351 -0.65 -0.75 -31.63
N PRO A 352 0.28 -0.98 -32.57
CA PRO A 352 1.07 0.06 -33.24
C PRO A 352 0.28 1.04 -34.15
N ASP A 353 -1.06 1.00 -34.17
CA ASP A 353 -1.89 1.73 -35.14
C ASP A 353 -2.57 3.01 -34.62
N THR A 354 -2.15 3.56 -33.48
CA THR A 354 -2.66 4.88 -33.04
C THR A 354 -1.52 5.89 -32.92
N THR A 355 -1.71 7.02 -33.59
CA THR A 355 -0.87 8.21 -33.63
C THR A 355 -0.74 8.92 -32.27
N ASN A 356 -0.42 8.17 -31.21
CA ASN A 356 -0.22 8.70 -29.87
C ASN A 356 1.26 8.98 -29.62
N THR A 357 1.61 10.26 -29.68
CA THR A 357 2.90 10.84 -29.27
C THR A 357 2.95 11.09 -27.75
N GLY A 358 2.23 10.28 -26.97
CA GLY A 358 2.27 10.29 -25.49
C GLY A 358 2.92 9.02 -24.97
N SER A 359 3.55 9.08 -23.78
CA SER A 359 4.16 7.94 -23.10
C SER A 359 3.19 6.75 -23.08
N SER A 360 3.51 5.71 -23.84
CA SER A 360 2.68 4.52 -23.95
C SER A 360 2.77 3.77 -22.62
N LYS A 361 1.63 3.61 -21.93
CA LYS A 361 1.52 3.04 -20.56
C LYS A 361 1.02 1.60 -20.56
N GLY A 362 0.89 1.00 -21.73
CA GLY A 362 0.43 -0.36 -21.93
C GLY A 362 1.59 -1.35 -22.04
N VAL A 363 1.22 -2.61 -22.23
CA VAL A 363 2.13 -3.74 -22.35
C VAL A 363 2.42 -3.98 -23.83
N SER A 364 3.70 -3.96 -24.21
CA SER A 364 4.08 -4.26 -25.59
C SER A 364 3.84 -5.74 -25.93
N ALA A 365 3.55 -6.04 -27.20
CA ALA A 365 3.42 -7.42 -27.66
C ALA A 365 4.72 -8.23 -27.45
N GLN A 366 5.89 -7.58 -27.52
CA GLN A 366 7.18 -8.20 -27.26
C GLN A 366 7.30 -8.60 -25.77
N CYS A 367 6.95 -7.71 -24.84
CA CYS A 367 6.96 -8.01 -23.41
C CYS A 367 6.06 -9.22 -23.08
N LEU A 368 4.86 -9.28 -23.65
CA LEU A 368 3.98 -10.44 -23.47
C LEU A 368 4.60 -11.71 -24.05
N PHE A 369 5.20 -11.64 -25.24
CA PHE A 369 5.84 -12.79 -25.86
C PHE A 369 7.01 -13.32 -25.02
N ASP A 370 7.88 -12.44 -24.53
CA ASP A 370 9.03 -12.79 -23.68
C ASP A 370 8.56 -13.50 -22.38
N LEU A 371 7.53 -12.96 -21.74
CA LEU A 371 6.95 -13.57 -20.54
C LEU A 371 6.34 -14.94 -20.82
N LEU A 372 5.57 -15.09 -21.91
CA LEU A 372 4.99 -16.38 -22.29
C LEU A 372 6.08 -17.43 -22.58
N GLN A 373 7.18 -17.01 -23.21
CA GLN A 373 8.33 -17.87 -23.45
C GLN A 373 9.03 -18.28 -22.14
N SER A 374 9.11 -17.37 -21.15
CA SER A 374 9.73 -17.68 -19.86
C SER A 374 8.96 -18.73 -19.05
N LEU A 375 7.67 -18.95 -19.33
CA LEU A 375 6.86 -19.95 -18.64
C LEU A 375 7.28 -21.40 -18.98
N GLU A 376 7.89 -21.62 -20.15
CA GLU A 376 8.30 -22.96 -20.61
C GLU A 376 9.73 -23.34 -20.23
N GLY A 377 10.57 -22.35 -19.96
CA GLY A 377 11.97 -22.53 -19.60
C GLY A 377 12.18 -22.74 -18.11
N GLU A 378 13.38 -23.19 -17.75
CA GLU A 378 13.83 -23.09 -16.36
C GLU A 378 14.04 -21.62 -16.01
N THR A 379 13.26 -21.11 -15.04
CA THR A 379 13.48 -19.78 -14.47
C THR A 379 14.38 -19.89 -13.25
N THR A 380 15.48 -19.14 -13.24
CA THR A 380 16.40 -19.11 -12.09
C THR A 380 15.84 -18.20 -11.00
N ASP A 381 15.76 -18.70 -9.76
CA ASP A 381 15.38 -17.90 -8.60
C ASP A 381 16.54 -17.00 -8.15
N ILE A 382 16.76 -15.90 -8.86
CA ILE A 382 17.90 -14.99 -8.63
C ILE A 382 17.81 -14.17 -7.32
N LEU A 383 16.63 -14.18 -6.67
CA LEU A 383 16.36 -13.42 -5.45
C LEU A 383 16.07 -14.33 -4.26
N ASP A 384 16.22 -15.65 -4.39
CA ASP A 384 15.83 -16.62 -3.35
C ASP A 384 14.38 -16.41 -2.87
N ILE A 385 13.45 -16.14 -3.80
CA ILE A 385 12.02 -15.93 -3.54
C ILE A 385 11.42 -17.15 -2.87
N LEU A 386 11.78 -18.37 -3.33
CA LEU A 386 11.26 -19.61 -2.77
C LEU A 386 11.67 -19.84 -1.31
N GLU A 387 12.73 -19.19 -0.82
CA GLU A 387 13.08 -19.28 0.61
C GLU A 387 11.93 -18.75 1.49
N LEU A 388 11.30 -17.64 1.07
CA LEU A 388 10.20 -16.98 1.79
C LEU A 388 8.83 -17.63 1.53
N VAL A 389 8.73 -18.56 0.57
CA VAL A 389 7.49 -19.28 0.28
C VAL A 389 7.22 -20.33 1.37
N LYS A 390 6.03 -20.28 1.97
CA LYS A 390 5.55 -21.08 3.11
C LYS A 390 4.79 -22.33 2.63
N ALA A 391 5.38 -23.07 1.68
CA ALA A 391 4.83 -24.30 1.10
C ALA A 391 5.92 -25.36 0.87
N GLU A 392 5.52 -26.61 0.59
CA GLU A 392 6.46 -27.69 0.23
C GLU A 392 7.14 -27.38 -1.11
N LYS A 393 8.47 -27.55 -1.17
CA LYS A 393 9.32 -27.23 -2.32
C LYS A 393 9.89 -28.52 -2.93
N PRO A 394 10.06 -28.62 -4.27
CA PRO A 394 9.59 -27.65 -5.28
C PRO A 394 8.07 -27.56 -5.29
N LEU A 395 7.54 -26.39 -5.68
CA LEU A 395 6.10 -26.21 -5.83
C LEU A 395 5.56 -27.20 -6.87
N LYS A 396 4.34 -27.69 -6.64
CA LYS A 396 3.67 -28.67 -7.50
C LYS A 396 2.28 -28.15 -7.87
N SER A 397 1.72 -28.71 -8.94
CA SER A 397 0.33 -28.44 -9.33
C SER A 397 -0.61 -28.71 -8.17
N LEU A 398 -1.48 -27.75 -7.85
CA LEU A 398 -2.47 -27.86 -6.79
C LEU A 398 -3.79 -28.48 -7.26
N ASP A 399 -3.99 -28.59 -8.58
CA ASP A 399 -5.15 -29.23 -9.17
C ASP A 399 -4.90 -30.74 -9.40
N PHE A 400 -5.76 -31.57 -8.82
CA PHE A 400 -5.73 -33.03 -8.91
C PHE A 400 -5.87 -33.54 -10.35
N CYS A 401 -6.52 -32.79 -11.24
CA CYS A 401 -6.68 -33.17 -12.65
C CYS A 401 -5.34 -33.24 -13.39
N TYR A 402 -4.30 -32.60 -12.87
CA TYR A 402 -2.98 -32.52 -13.49
C TYR A 402 -1.89 -33.29 -12.74
N GLY A 403 -2.26 -34.04 -11.69
CA GLY A 403 -1.31 -34.68 -10.78
C GLY A 403 -0.35 -35.68 -11.42
N ASN A 404 -0.66 -36.19 -12.62
CA ASN A 404 0.15 -37.19 -13.34
C ASN A 404 0.23 -36.96 -14.86
N GLU A 405 -0.29 -35.85 -15.40
CA GLU A 405 -0.18 -35.58 -16.84
C GLU A 405 1.08 -34.76 -17.12
N ASP A 406 1.99 -35.36 -17.91
CA ASP A 406 3.03 -34.63 -18.62
C ASP A 406 2.38 -33.49 -19.40
N LEU A 407 3.03 -32.32 -19.43
CA LEU A 407 2.63 -31.18 -20.26
C LEU A 407 2.69 -31.60 -21.73
N THR A 408 1.62 -32.19 -22.25
CA THR A 408 1.53 -32.66 -23.65
C THR A 408 1.45 -31.51 -24.65
N PHE A 409 1.36 -30.26 -24.17
CA PHE A 409 1.15 -29.08 -24.98
C PHE A 409 1.96 -27.89 -24.45
N SER A 410 2.79 -27.31 -25.32
CA SER A 410 3.62 -26.14 -25.00
C SER A 410 2.89 -24.83 -25.35
N ILE A 411 3.13 -23.77 -24.58
CA ILE A 411 2.71 -22.39 -24.87
C ILE A 411 3.24 -21.93 -26.24
N SER A 412 4.46 -22.31 -26.61
CA SER A 412 5.06 -22.04 -27.92
C SER A 412 4.29 -22.69 -29.06
N GLU A 413 3.86 -23.95 -28.89
CA GLU A 413 2.95 -24.60 -29.85
C GLU A 413 1.58 -23.92 -29.89
N ALA A 414 1.06 -23.50 -28.74
CA ALA A 414 -0.19 -22.73 -28.66
C ALA A 414 -0.12 -21.44 -29.47
N ILE A 415 0.93 -20.65 -29.27
CA ILE A 415 1.16 -19.41 -30.00
C ILE A 415 1.31 -19.69 -31.49
N LYS A 416 2.09 -20.70 -31.88
CA LYS A 416 2.24 -21.10 -33.30
C LYS A 416 0.91 -21.48 -33.93
N LEU A 417 0.07 -22.24 -33.22
CA LEU A 417 -1.26 -22.61 -33.67
C LEU A 417 -2.17 -21.39 -33.81
N CYS A 418 -2.18 -20.49 -32.82
CA CYS A 418 -2.94 -19.23 -32.90
C CYS A 418 -2.50 -18.37 -34.10
N VAL A 419 -1.19 -18.20 -34.30
CA VAL A 419 -0.63 -17.48 -35.45
C VAL A 419 -1.02 -18.16 -36.76
N THR A 420 -0.98 -19.50 -36.83
CA THR A 420 -1.40 -20.26 -38.01
C THR A 420 -2.88 -20.03 -38.29
N VAL A 421 -3.75 -20.13 -37.28
CA VAL A 421 -5.19 -19.89 -37.45
C VAL A 421 -5.45 -18.46 -37.90
N VAL A 422 -4.80 -17.46 -37.32
CA VAL A 422 -4.95 -16.06 -37.74
C VAL A 422 -4.39 -15.85 -39.15
N ALA A 423 -3.24 -16.40 -39.50
CA ALA A 423 -2.65 -16.22 -40.83
C ALA A 423 -3.48 -16.88 -41.95
N TYR A 424 -4.18 -17.99 -41.65
CA TYR A 424 -4.97 -18.76 -42.62
C TYR A 424 -6.49 -18.59 -42.44
N ALA A 425 -6.96 -17.77 -41.50
CA ALA A 425 -8.39 -17.49 -41.38
C ALA A 425 -8.87 -16.70 -42.61
N PRO A 426 -10.01 -17.09 -43.22
CA PRO A 426 -10.53 -16.43 -44.43
C PRO A 426 -10.80 -14.93 -44.25
N GLU A 427 -10.96 -14.48 -43.00
CA GLU A 427 -11.32 -13.12 -42.60
C GLU A 427 -10.09 -12.22 -42.36
N SER A 428 -8.87 -12.78 -42.35
CA SER A 428 -7.61 -12.07 -42.00
C SER A 428 -7.05 -11.18 -43.10
N PHE A 429 -7.72 -11.11 -44.25
CA PHE A 429 -7.42 -10.19 -45.36
C PHE A 429 -8.22 -8.87 -45.27
N ARG A 430 -8.59 -8.40 -44.07
CA ARG A 430 -9.32 -7.13 -43.89
C ARG A 430 -8.56 -6.10 -43.09
#